data_AF-A0A8J2QD35-F1
#
_entry.id   AF-A0A8J2QD35-F1
#
_cell.length_a   1.000
_cell.length_b   1.000
_cell.length_c   1.000
_cell.angle_alpha   90.00
_cell.angle_beta   90.00
_cell.angle_gamma   90.00
#
_symmetry.space_group_name_H-M   'P 1'
#
loop_
_entity.id
_entity.type
_entity.pdbx_description
1 polymer ?
#
loop_
_entity_poly.entity_id
_entity_poly.type
_entity_poly.pdbx_seq_one_letter_code
_entity_poly.pdbx_strand_id
1 'polypeptide(L)'
;MSNLGVAAIIFYSLLKISSAGDILVQTNEDQCTAFTSCTSCISKGACTWCITKSLCTQQQCGNDNVIYPKNIQALLTGAEFCPRIVESPERIFKHSDVHIFVVKLTQIYLYMAFTPWQCKIRVGDQDFEIKGILLGDSVYCEAFELKNDSDQAYIEGNVKVLWNLKKAFDGSVSFKICRCDLEPNCLACVKNKSK
;
A
#
# COMPACT_ATOMS: atom_id res chain seq x y z
N MET A 1 -80.85 3.30 25.95
CA MET A 1 -79.59 2.63 26.33
C MET A 1 -78.98 2.04 25.08
N SER A 2 -77.67 2.25 24.93
CA SER A 2 -76.77 1.61 23.94
C SER A 2 -77.02 1.92 22.45
N ASN A 3 -76.10 2.68 21.82
CA ASN A 3 -75.44 2.19 20.62
C ASN A 3 -74.12 2.94 20.33
N LEU A 4 -73.18 2.17 19.81
CA LEU A 4 -71.76 2.42 19.56
C LEU A 4 -71.53 2.78 18.07
N GLY A 5 -70.45 3.50 17.77
CA GLY A 5 -69.89 3.72 16.42
C GLY A 5 -70.30 5.06 15.79
N VAL A 6 -69.44 5.86 15.15
CA VAL A 6 -68.43 5.54 14.12
C VAL A 6 -67.30 6.59 14.15
N ALA A 7 -66.06 6.16 13.91
CA ALA A 7 -64.88 7.00 13.79
C ALA A 7 -64.85 7.81 12.48
N ALA A 8 -64.55 9.11 12.57
CA ALA A 8 -64.33 9.98 11.41
C ALA A 8 -62.86 9.97 10.98
N ILE A 9 -62.60 9.51 9.75
CA ILE A 9 -61.28 9.56 9.11
C ILE A 9 -61.17 10.90 8.36
N ILE A 10 -60.27 11.77 8.80
CA ILE A 10 -59.92 12.99 8.07
C ILE A 10 -58.66 12.70 7.25
N PHE A 11 -58.82 12.55 5.94
CA PHE A 11 -57.73 12.50 4.97
C PHE A 11 -57.21 13.92 4.74
N TYR A 12 -56.04 14.24 5.32
CA TYR A 12 -55.30 15.43 4.92
C TYR A 12 -54.44 15.10 3.70
N SER A 13 -54.90 15.56 2.54
CA SER A 13 -54.11 15.66 1.31
C SER A 13 -53.01 16.71 1.51
N LEU A 14 -51.78 16.28 1.77
CA LEU A 14 -50.61 17.14 1.63
C LEU A 14 -49.93 16.82 0.28
N LEU A 15 -50.22 17.68 -0.69
CA LEU A 15 -49.43 17.88 -1.90
C LEU A 15 -47.97 18.16 -1.50
N LYS A 16 -47.07 17.22 -1.79
CA LYS A 16 -45.66 17.55 -1.99
C LYS A 16 -45.41 17.68 -3.47
N ILE A 17 -45.40 18.91 -3.96
CA ILE A 17 -44.74 19.27 -5.20
C ILE A 17 -43.25 19.32 -4.88
N SER A 18 -42.48 18.42 -5.47
CA SER A 18 -41.02 18.49 -5.53
C SER A 18 -40.63 18.40 -7.00
N SER A 19 -40.13 19.54 -7.48
CA SER A 19 -39.50 19.76 -8.77
C SER A 19 -38.37 18.76 -9.04
N ALA A 20 -38.25 18.38 -10.32
CA ALA A 20 -37.14 17.66 -10.94
C ALA A 20 -36.85 16.25 -10.39
N GLY A 21 -37.06 15.24 -11.25
CA GLY A 21 -36.49 13.93 -11.02
C GLY A 21 -34.97 14.03 -11.12
N ASP A 22 -34.31 14.18 -9.97
CA ASP A 22 -32.89 13.86 -9.88
C ASP A 22 -32.75 12.38 -10.19
N ILE A 23 -32.21 12.09 -11.38
CA ILE A 23 -31.63 10.77 -11.64
C ILE A 23 -30.50 10.66 -10.62
N LEU A 24 -30.75 9.95 -9.52
CA LEU A 24 -29.67 9.42 -8.70
C LEU A 24 -28.93 8.42 -9.58
N VAL A 25 -27.97 8.91 -10.37
CA VAL A 25 -26.96 8.07 -10.98
C VAL A 25 -26.19 7.51 -9.80
N GLN A 26 -26.58 6.31 -9.35
CA GLN A 26 -25.68 5.46 -8.58
C GLN A 26 -24.51 5.17 -9.51
N THR A 27 -23.51 6.06 -9.50
CA THR A 27 -22.21 5.73 -10.06
C THR A 27 -21.72 4.58 -9.21
N ASN A 28 -21.82 3.35 -9.75
CA ASN A 28 -21.20 2.19 -9.12
C ASN A 28 -19.75 2.58 -8.84
N GLU A 29 -19.41 2.67 -7.56
CA GLU A 29 -18.05 2.99 -7.14
C GLU A 29 -17.12 1.95 -7.76
N ASP A 30 -16.04 2.42 -8.37
CA ASP A 30 -15.08 1.55 -9.03
C ASP A 30 -14.38 0.70 -7.98
N GLN A 31 -14.84 -0.55 -7.82
CA GLN A 31 -14.34 -1.51 -6.84
C GLN A 31 -12.84 -1.78 -7.00
N CYS A 32 -12.27 -1.53 -8.19
CA CYS A 32 -10.84 -1.69 -8.42
C CYS A 32 -10.03 -0.69 -7.58
N THR A 33 -10.57 0.47 -7.23
CA THR A 33 -9.86 1.50 -6.45
C THR A 33 -9.50 1.04 -5.02
N ALA A 34 -10.15 -0.01 -4.51
CA ALA A 34 -9.80 -0.62 -3.23
C ALA A 34 -8.43 -1.33 -3.24
N PHE A 35 -7.89 -1.68 -4.42
CA PHE A 35 -6.57 -2.30 -4.54
C PHE A 35 -5.47 -1.24 -4.59
N THR A 36 -4.60 -1.26 -3.59
CA THR A 36 -3.51 -0.29 -3.43
C THR A 36 -2.17 -0.78 -4.01
N SER A 37 -2.11 -2.00 -4.53
CA SER A 37 -0.93 -2.58 -5.18
C SER A 37 -1.25 -3.07 -6.59
N CYS A 38 -0.28 -2.96 -7.50
CA CYS A 38 -0.43 -3.33 -8.90
C CYS A 38 -0.79 -4.80 -9.06
N THR A 39 -0.06 -5.68 -8.38
CA THR A 39 -0.27 -7.14 -8.45
C THR A 39 -1.65 -7.53 -7.94
N SER A 40 -2.10 -6.93 -6.83
CA SER A 40 -3.47 -7.18 -6.34
C SER A 40 -4.53 -6.68 -7.31
N CYS A 41 -4.29 -5.53 -7.96
CA CYS A 41 -5.20 -4.93 -8.92
C CYS A 41 -5.44 -5.86 -10.11
N ILE A 42 -4.38 -6.22 -10.83
CA ILE A 42 -4.49 -6.98 -12.08
C ILE A 42 -4.75 -8.47 -11.86
N SER A 43 -4.71 -8.95 -10.61
CA SER A 43 -5.24 -10.28 -10.25
C SER A 43 -6.75 -10.39 -10.49
N LYS A 44 -7.45 -9.24 -10.57
CA LYS A 44 -8.86 -9.14 -10.94
C LYS A 44 -8.97 -8.86 -12.43
N GLY A 45 -9.59 -9.79 -13.17
CA GLY A 45 -9.63 -9.76 -14.64
C GLY A 45 -10.36 -8.56 -15.27
N ALA A 46 -11.02 -7.72 -14.48
CA ALA A 46 -11.70 -6.50 -14.92
C ALA A 46 -10.94 -5.21 -14.54
N CYS A 47 -9.90 -5.30 -13.71
CA CYS A 47 -9.17 -4.15 -13.22
C CYS A 47 -7.85 -3.97 -13.98
N THR A 48 -7.47 -2.71 -14.17
CA THR A 48 -6.22 -2.31 -14.82
C THR A 48 -5.43 -1.37 -13.93
N TRP A 49 -4.11 -1.35 -14.09
CA TRP A 49 -3.22 -0.48 -13.31
C TRP A 49 -2.65 0.65 -14.16
N CYS A 50 -2.92 1.89 -13.74
CA CYS A 50 -2.35 3.10 -14.33
C CYS A 50 -1.00 3.39 -13.69
N ILE A 51 0.10 3.18 -14.41
CA ILE A 51 1.44 3.10 -13.82
C ILE A 51 1.87 4.44 -13.21
N THR A 52 1.75 5.54 -13.97
CA THR A 52 2.15 6.87 -13.50
C THR A 52 1.24 7.34 -12.39
N LYS A 53 -0.06 7.09 -12.49
CA LYS A 53 -1.03 7.47 -11.45
C LYS A 53 -0.91 6.60 -10.19
N SER A 54 -0.29 5.43 -10.29
CA SER A 54 -0.22 4.42 -9.22
C SER A 54 -1.62 4.09 -8.69
N LEU A 55 -2.54 3.83 -9.62
CA LEU A 55 -3.98 3.70 -9.35
C LEU A 55 -4.53 2.46 -10.04
N CYS A 56 -5.32 1.68 -9.30
CA CYS A 56 -6.13 0.61 -9.84
C CYS A 56 -7.52 1.13 -10.23
N THR A 57 -8.01 0.77 -11.41
CA THR A 57 -9.32 1.21 -11.89
C THR A 57 -9.91 0.21 -12.90
N GLN A 58 -11.23 0.13 -13.00
CA GLN A 58 -11.94 -0.50 -14.11
C GLN A 58 -12.08 0.45 -15.31
N GLN A 59 -11.93 1.76 -15.07
CA GLN A 59 -12.05 2.81 -16.07
C GLN A 59 -10.76 2.96 -16.89
N GLN A 60 -10.75 3.96 -17.77
CA GLN A 60 -9.58 4.24 -18.62
C GLN A 60 -8.52 5.06 -17.87
N CYS A 61 -7.25 4.71 -18.08
CA CYS A 61 -6.13 5.45 -17.51
C CYS A 61 -5.82 6.78 -18.24
N GLY A 62 -6.56 7.14 -19.29
CA GLY A 62 -6.25 8.29 -20.13
C GLY A 62 -4.90 8.10 -20.85
N ASN A 63 -4.01 9.08 -20.74
CA ASN A 63 -2.68 9.06 -21.38
C ASN A 63 -1.59 8.33 -20.55
N ASP A 64 -1.97 7.59 -19.51
CA ASP A 64 -1.00 6.84 -18.72
C ASP A 64 -0.57 5.55 -19.44
N ASN A 65 0.59 5.03 -19.09
CA ASN A 65 0.93 3.64 -19.39
C ASN A 65 0.07 2.72 -18.52
N VAL A 66 -0.34 1.58 -19.09
CA VAL A 66 -1.35 0.72 -18.49
C VAL A 66 -0.84 -0.71 -18.42
N ILE A 67 -0.91 -1.33 -17.23
CA ILE A 67 -0.69 -2.77 -17.06
C ILE A 67 -2.05 -3.45 -16.99
N TYR A 68 -2.27 -4.36 -17.92
CA TYR A 68 -3.53 -5.09 -18.09
C TYR A 68 -3.52 -6.44 -17.36
N PRO A 69 -4.70 -6.95 -16.97
CA PRO A 69 -4.82 -8.30 -16.43
C PRO A 69 -4.58 -9.34 -17.52
N LYS A 70 -4.22 -10.57 -17.11
CA LYS A 70 -3.74 -11.64 -18.02
C LYS A 70 -4.70 -12.03 -19.16
N ASN A 71 -5.99 -11.74 -19.01
CA ASN A 71 -7.03 -12.03 -20.00
C ASN A 71 -7.12 -10.99 -21.13
N ILE A 72 -6.37 -9.90 -21.08
CA ILE A 72 -6.35 -8.84 -22.09
C ILE A 72 -5.04 -8.94 -22.87
N GLN A 73 -5.13 -8.91 -24.20
CA GLN A 73 -3.95 -8.96 -25.06
C GLN A 73 -3.39 -7.56 -25.31
N ALA A 74 -2.39 -7.17 -24.53
CA ALA A 74 -1.67 -5.90 -24.66
C ALA A 74 -0.17 -6.08 -24.41
N LEU A 75 0.63 -5.03 -24.69
CA LEU A 75 2.09 -5.08 -24.52
C LEU A 75 2.50 -5.34 -23.06
N LEU A 76 1.87 -4.64 -22.10
CA LEU A 76 2.12 -4.77 -20.67
C LEU A 76 0.98 -5.56 -20.04
N THR A 77 1.06 -6.89 -20.11
CA THR A 77 0.03 -7.80 -19.61
C THR A 77 0.60 -8.66 -18.50
N GLY A 78 0.00 -8.64 -17.30
CA GLY A 78 0.41 -9.49 -16.19
C GLY A 78 1.33 -8.83 -15.15
N ALA A 79 1.56 -9.54 -14.05
CA ALA A 79 2.21 -9.05 -12.82
C ALA A 79 3.72 -8.88 -12.94
N GLU A 80 4.32 -9.52 -13.94
CA GLU A 80 5.74 -9.36 -14.27
C GLU A 80 6.11 -7.91 -14.63
N PHE A 81 5.14 -7.11 -15.08
CA PHE A 81 5.29 -5.68 -15.43
C PHE A 81 5.02 -4.71 -14.27
N CYS A 82 4.53 -5.20 -13.13
CA CYS A 82 4.28 -4.36 -11.95
C CYS A 82 5.60 -3.83 -11.34
N PRO A 83 5.69 -2.51 -11.04
CA PRO A 83 6.75 -1.95 -10.21
C PRO A 83 6.79 -2.66 -8.86
N ARG A 84 7.85 -3.41 -8.57
CA ARG A 84 7.96 -4.19 -7.34
C ARG A 84 9.34 -4.16 -6.72
N ILE A 85 9.37 -4.35 -5.41
CA ILE A 85 10.57 -4.68 -4.65
C ILE A 85 10.97 -6.12 -5.01
N VAL A 86 12.26 -6.32 -5.28
CA VAL A 86 12.82 -7.66 -5.44
C VAL A 86 12.91 -8.30 -4.05
N GLU A 87 12.34 -9.49 -3.92
CA GLU A 87 12.34 -10.22 -2.66
C GLU A 87 13.77 -10.44 -2.15
N SER A 88 13.96 -10.28 -0.85
CA SER A 88 15.25 -10.48 -0.19
C SER A 88 15.05 -11.22 1.12
N PRO A 89 16.05 -12.01 1.57
CA PRO A 89 15.95 -12.73 2.83
C PRO A 89 15.71 -11.78 4.01
N GLU A 90 14.87 -12.20 4.96
CA GLU A 90 14.67 -11.48 6.21
C GLU A 90 16.00 -11.27 6.94
N ARG A 91 16.20 -10.06 7.46
CA ARG A 91 17.39 -9.69 8.24
C ARG A 91 17.03 -9.48 9.71
N ILE A 92 17.96 -9.84 10.59
CA ILE A 92 17.83 -9.60 12.02
C ILE A 92 18.90 -8.59 12.42
N PHE A 93 18.48 -7.53 13.08
CA PHE A 93 19.31 -6.46 13.60
C PHE A 93 19.26 -6.43 15.12
N LYS A 94 20.22 -5.79 15.76
CA LYS A 94 20.23 -5.55 17.19
C LYS A 94 19.55 -4.20 17.50
N HIS A 95 18.91 -4.12 18.66
CA HIS A 95 18.40 -2.86 19.21
C HIS A 95 19.50 -1.77 19.25
N SER A 96 19.15 -0.57 18.82
CA SER A 96 20.04 0.60 18.63
C SER A 96 21.06 0.48 17.49
N ASP A 97 20.96 -0.52 16.61
CA ASP A 97 21.79 -0.54 15.40
C ASP A 97 21.35 0.58 14.45
N VAL A 98 22.32 1.31 13.90
CA VAL A 98 22.08 2.25 12.79
C VAL A 98 22.34 1.52 11.47
N HIS A 99 21.34 1.47 10.60
CA HIS A 99 21.42 0.74 9.34
C HIS A 99 21.00 1.58 8.13
N ILE A 100 21.62 1.31 6.98
CA ILE A 100 21.23 1.83 5.67
C ILE A 100 20.58 0.69 4.90
N PHE A 101 19.27 0.76 4.69
CA PHE A 101 18.58 -0.21 3.86
C PHE A 101 18.86 0.05 2.38
N VAL A 102 19.29 -1.00 1.68
CA VAL A 102 19.43 -0.99 0.22
C VAL A 102 18.36 -1.91 -0.35
N VAL A 103 17.36 -1.32 -0.99
CA VAL A 103 16.19 -2.01 -1.49
C VAL A 103 16.26 -2.12 -3.01
N LYS A 104 16.40 -3.34 -3.51
CA LYS A 104 16.43 -3.62 -4.95
C LYS A 104 15.02 -3.60 -5.52
N LEU A 105 14.86 -2.96 -6.68
CA LEU A 105 13.61 -2.82 -7.39
C LEU A 105 13.67 -3.50 -8.77
N THR A 106 12.51 -3.73 -9.35
CA THR A 106 12.36 -4.11 -10.76
C THR A 106 11.13 -3.43 -11.35
N GLN A 107 11.09 -3.32 -12.68
CA GLN A 107 10.08 -2.54 -13.41
C GLN A 107 10.07 -1.06 -13.01
N ILE A 108 11.26 -0.47 -12.92
CA ILE A 108 11.43 0.97 -12.81
C ILE A 108 11.26 1.56 -14.21
N TYR A 109 10.27 2.43 -14.37
CA TYR A 109 10.05 3.15 -15.62
C TYR A 109 10.89 4.43 -15.63
N LEU A 110 11.40 4.83 -16.79
CA LEU A 110 12.38 5.93 -16.92
C LEU A 110 11.93 7.22 -16.23
N TYR A 111 10.65 7.59 -16.33
CA TYR A 111 10.11 8.80 -15.71
C TYR A 111 10.13 8.75 -14.16
N MET A 112 10.12 7.57 -13.54
CA MET A 112 10.17 7.43 -12.08
C MET A 112 11.54 7.84 -11.53
N ALA A 113 12.62 7.59 -12.29
CA ALA A 113 14.00 7.87 -11.88
C ALA A 113 14.24 9.35 -11.58
N PHE A 114 13.46 10.25 -12.16
CA PHE A 114 13.57 11.70 -12.00
C PHE A 114 12.63 12.28 -10.93
N THR A 115 12.05 11.44 -10.08
CA THR A 115 11.19 11.86 -8.98
C THR A 115 11.88 11.70 -7.62
N PRO A 116 11.40 12.36 -6.55
CA PRO A 116 11.87 12.10 -5.21
C PRO A 116 11.59 10.66 -4.77
N TRP A 117 12.56 10.04 -4.10
CA TRP A 117 12.49 8.67 -3.56
C TRP A 117 12.42 8.70 -2.04
N GLN A 118 11.61 7.83 -1.45
CA GLN A 118 11.49 7.66 -0.01
C GLN A 118 11.44 6.19 0.37
N CYS A 119 11.94 5.89 1.56
CA CYS A 119 11.72 4.62 2.22
C CYS A 119 10.71 4.81 3.34
N LYS A 120 9.64 4.03 3.29
CA LYS A 120 8.66 3.94 4.37
C LYS A 120 8.98 2.72 5.22
N ILE A 121 9.56 2.96 6.39
CA ILE A 121 9.98 1.94 7.35
C ILE A 121 8.88 1.80 8.38
N ARG A 122 8.38 0.57 8.56
CA ARG A 122 7.49 0.21 9.65
C ARG A 122 8.25 -0.58 10.70
N VAL A 123 8.09 -0.24 11.97
CA VAL A 123 8.58 -1.01 13.12
C VAL A 123 7.41 -1.20 14.09
N GLY A 124 6.96 -2.44 14.28
CA GLY A 124 5.68 -2.70 14.92
C GLY A 124 4.54 -1.93 14.23
N ASP A 125 3.89 -1.05 14.98
CA ASP A 125 2.78 -0.21 14.51
C ASP A 125 3.19 1.21 14.11
N GLN A 126 4.49 1.54 14.19
CA GLN A 126 4.99 2.88 13.88
C GLN A 126 5.53 2.95 12.45
N ASP A 127 5.11 3.99 11.72
CA ASP A 127 5.59 4.31 10.37
C ASP A 127 6.57 5.49 10.40
N PHE A 128 7.68 5.34 9.69
CA PHE A 128 8.70 6.36 9.48
C PHE A 128 8.93 6.55 7.99
N GLU A 129 8.93 7.78 7.51
CA GLU A 129 9.24 8.10 6.11
C GLU A 129 10.56 8.88 6.06
N ILE A 130 11.57 8.25 5.49
CA ILE A 130 12.91 8.83 5.33
C ILE A 130 13.25 8.96 3.85
N LYS A 131 14.18 9.86 3.52
CA LYS A 131 14.56 10.03 2.12
C LYS A 131 15.33 8.81 1.63
N GLY A 132 15.30 8.60 0.31
CA GLY A 132 16.12 7.63 -0.36
C GLY A 132 16.70 8.20 -1.65
N ILE A 133 17.72 7.52 -2.17
CA ILE A 133 18.35 7.85 -3.46
C ILE A 133 18.32 6.59 -4.31
N LEU A 134 17.81 6.71 -5.55
CA LEU A 134 17.91 5.65 -6.55
C LEU A 134 19.31 5.67 -7.18
N LEU A 135 20.01 4.53 -7.13
CA LEU A 135 21.25 4.27 -7.86
C LEU A 135 21.10 2.95 -8.62
N GLY A 136 21.09 3.03 -9.95
CA GLY A 136 20.81 1.87 -10.81
C GLY A 136 19.39 1.36 -10.58
N ASP A 137 19.26 0.13 -10.10
CA ASP A 137 18.00 -0.54 -9.78
C ASP A 137 17.71 -0.60 -8.26
N SER A 138 18.49 0.10 -7.45
CA SER A 138 18.44 -0.02 -5.99
C SER A 138 18.24 1.34 -5.33
N VAL A 139 17.35 1.40 -4.34
CA VAL A 139 17.12 2.58 -3.51
C VAL A 139 17.88 2.45 -2.20
N TYR A 140 18.75 3.42 -1.96
CA TYR A 140 19.52 3.57 -0.74
C TYR A 140 18.77 4.53 0.18
N CYS A 141 18.20 3.99 1.26
CA CYS A 141 17.53 4.80 2.27
C CYS A 141 18.56 5.61 3.08
N GLU A 142 18.14 6.73 3.68
CA GLU A 142 18.94 7.37 4.72
C GLU A 142 19.19 6.43 5.91
N ALA A 143 20.21 6.73 6.70
CA ALA A 143 20.53 5.94 7.90
C ALA A 143 19.37 5.99 8.90
N PHE A 144 18.98 4.82 9.40
CA PHE A 144 17.86 4.66 10.32
C PHE A 144 18.31 3.92 11.57
N GLU A 145 17.94 4.45 12.75
CA GLU A 145 18.21 3.81 14.04
C GLU A 145 17.10 2.80 14.36
N LEU A 146 17.47 1.53 14.47
CA LEU A 146 16.56 0.42 14.70
C LEU A 146 16.28 0.25 16.18
N LYS A 147 15.09 0.71 16.61
CA LYS A 147 14.66 0.61 18.01
C LYS A 147 13.61 -0.47 18.20
N ASN A 148 13.85 -1.30 19.21
CA ASN A 148 12.83 -2.14 19.81
C ASN A 148 12.60 -1.64 21.24
N ASP A 149 11.65 -0.73 21.42
CA ASP A 149 11.30 -0.15 22.72
C ASP A 149 10.18 -0.94 23.43
N SER A 150 9.74 -2.07 22.84
CA SER A 150 8.76 -2.96 23.45
C SER A 150 9.39 -3.80 24.56
N ASP A 151 8.54 -4.44 25.36
CA ASP A 151 8.93 -5.43 26.38
C ASP A 151 9.25 -6.82 25.78
N GLN A 152 9.09 -6.99 24.46
CA GLN A 152 9.34 -8.24 23.76
C GLN A 152 10.80 -8.35 23.29
N ALA A 153 11.33 -9.58 23.28
CA ALA A 153 12.67 -9.85 22.79
C ALA A 153 12.86 -9.50 21.30
N TYR A 154 11.77 -9.53 20.52
CA TYR A 154 11.77 -9.21 19.10
C TYR A 154 10.61 -8.28 18.75
N ILE A 155 10.85 -7.40 17.79
CA ILE A 155 9.81 -6.67 17.07
C ILE A 155 10.06 -6.80 15.57
N GLU A 156 8.98 -6.97 14.82
CA GLU A 156 9.02 -7.08 13.37
C GLU A 156 8.95 -5.70 12.72
N GLY A 157 9.55 -5.59 11.54
CA GLY A 157 9.47 -4.39 10.73
C GLY A 157 9.57 -4.71 9.24
N ASN A 158 9.24 -3.72 8.42
CA ASN A 158 9.40 -3.82 6.98
C ASN A 158 9.75 -2.47 6.35
N VAL A 159 10.34 -2.53 5.16
CA VAL A 159 10.68 -1.35 4.35
C VAL A 159 9.92 -1.42 3.04
N LYS A 160 9.14 -0.39 2.76
CA LYS A 160 8.55 -0.10 1.44
C LYS A 160 9.31 1.03 0.77
N VAL A 161 9.26 1.06 -0.55
CA VAL A 161 9.83 2.15 -1.36
C VAL A 161 8.71 2.93 -2.01
N LEU A 162 8.77 4.25 -1.88
CA LEU A 162 7.85 5.21 -2.48
C LEU A 162 8.60 6.04 -3.52
N TRP A 163 7.96 6.27 -4.66
CA TRP A 163 8.40 7.24 -5.67
C TRP A 163 7.40 8.39 -5.77
N ASN A 164 7.88 9.56 -6.19
CA ASN A 164 7.09 10.80 -6.16
C ASN A 164 6.37 10.99 -4.81
N LEU A 165 7.09 10.67 -3.74
CA LEU A 165 6.74 10.72 -2.32
C LEU A 165 5.66 9.74 -1.82
N LYS A 166 4.66 9.40 -2.64
CA LYS A 166 3.47 8.68 -2.14
C LYS A 166 3.15 7.37 -2.85
N LYS A 167 3.82 7.07 -3.96
CA LYS A 167 3.45 5.95 -4.84
C LYS A 167 4.31 4.75 -4.50
N ALA A 168 3.71 3.72 -3.91
CA ALA A 168 4.43 2.56 -3.43
C ALA A 168 4.75 1.57 -4.55
N PHE A 169 5.93 0.96 -4.47
CA PHE A 169 6.22 -0.29 -5.17
C PHE A 169 5.49 -1.45 -4.48
N ASP A 170 5.13 -2.47 -5.26
CA ASP A 170 4.59 -3.71 -4.71
C ASP A 170 5.63 -4.42 -3.82
N GLY A 171 5.17 -5.01 -2.71
CA GLY A 171 6.01 -5.75 -1.77
C GLY A 171 6.70 -4.89 -0.71
N SER A 172 7.60 -5.51 0.04
CA SER A 172 8.42 -4.89 1.08
C SER A 172 9.61 -5.79 1.43
N VAL A 173 10.65 -5.22 2.03
CA VAL A 173 11.73 -5.98 2.67
C VAL A 173 11.41 -6.16 4.15
N SER A 174 11.36 -7.39 4.65
CA SER A 174 11.08 -7.67 6.06
C SER A 174 12.36 -7.74 6.89
N PHE A 175 12.27 -7.34 8.17
CA PHE A 175 13.33 -7.47 9.14
C PHE A 175 12.80 -7.65 10.57
N LYS A 176 13.69 -8.03 11.49
CA LYS A 176 13.42 -8.09 12.92
C LYS A 176 14.48 -7.33 13.71
N ILE A 177 14.07 -6.71 14.80
CA ILE A 177 14.97 -6.05 15.75
C ILE A 177 14.96 -6.85 17.04
N CYS A 178 16.13 -7.35 17.43
CA CYS A 178 16.34 -8.17 18.61
C CYS A 178 16.91 -7.37 19.79
N ARG A 179 16.38 -7.63 20.99
CA ARG A 179 16.89 -7.12 22.27
C ARG A 179 17.83 -8.13 22.93
N CYS A 180 19.13 -7.87 22.90
CA CYS A 180 20.17 -8.77 23.45
C CYS A 180 20.10 -8.98 24.96
N ASP A 181 19.47 -8.05 25.68
CA ASP A 181 19.28 -8.14 27.13
C ASP A 181 18.17 -9.13 27.51
N LEU A 182 17.22 -9.38 26.59
CA LEU A 182 16.16 -10.38 26.75
C LEU A 182 16.46 -11.70 26.02
N GLU A 183 17.11 -11.63 24.85
CA GLU A 183 17.52 -12.79 24.05
C GLU A 183 19.00 -12.69 23.65
N PRO A 184 19.93 -13.09 24.54
CA PRO A 184 21.37 -12.94 24.32
C PRO A 184 21.90 -13.84 23.20
N ASN A 185 21.14 -14.87 22.79
CA ASN A 185 21.57 -15.83 21.78
C ASN A 185 21.01 -15.53 20.38
N CYS A 186 20.27 -14.43 20.19
CA CYS A 186 19.82 -14.09 18.84
C CYS A 186 21.01 -13.79 17.92
N LEU A 187 20.84 -14.09 16.64
CA LEU A 187 21.90 -14.03 15.63
C LEU A 187 22.63 -12.68 15.60
N ALA A 188 21.91 -11.58 15.80
CA ALA A 188 22.48 -10.23 15.80
C ALA A 188 23.38 -9.95 17.02
N CYS A 189 23.10 -10.56 18.18
CA CYS A 189 23.89 -10.39 19.40
C CYS A 189 25.16 -11.24 19.37
N VAL A 190 25.06 -12.46 18.83
CA VAL A 190 26.17 -13.42 18.80
C VAL A 190 27.24 -13.02 17.80
N LYS A 191 26.86 -12.41 16.66
CA LYS A 191 27.80 -11.94 15.62
C LYS A 191 28.84 -10.92 16.13
N ASN A 192 28.62 -10.30 17.29
CA ASN A 192 29.54 -9.34 17.90
C ASN A 192 30.46 -9.93 18.99
N LYS A 193 30.42 -11.24 19.27
CA LYS A 193 31.33 -11.90 20.23
C LYS A 193 32.62 -12.43 19.62
N SER A 194 32.82 -12.29 18.32
CA SER A 194 33.98 -12.83 17.58
C SER A 194 35.02 -11.77 17.19
N LYS A 195 35.26 -10.78 18.06
CA LYS A 195 36.35 -9.81 17.88
C LYS A 195 37.12 -9.60 19.18
#